data_AF-A0A0N5AWM5-F1
#
_entry.id   AF-A0A0N5AWM5-F1
#
_cell.length_a   1.000
_cell.length_b   1.000
_cell.length_c   1.000
_cell.angle_alpha   90.00
_cell.angle_beta   90.00
_cell.angle_gamma   90.00
#
_symmetry.space_group_name_H-M   'P 1'
#
loop_
_entity.id
_entity.type
_entity.pdbx_description
1 polymer ?
#
loop_
_entity_poly.entity_id
_entity_poly.type
_entity_poly.pdbx_seq_one_letter_code
_entity_poly.pdbx_strand_id
1 'polypeptide(L)'
;MKSFLVLFCVVAFASAILEVDELRKMVTDPLVSARLKILDDSDYTPRSQIQQQLNEIVQGLSPEVQQAYQAILQAEQSEESYKQQARINYLRNSGAPEEAVNMQQQIYNIKNDYSLSKAEAKAQIRNLLMGSTWSVRPYLDD
;
A
#
# COMPACT_ATOMS: atom_id res chain seq x y z
N MET A 1 2.88 -29.32 34.22
CA MET A 1 3.27 -28.02 33.62
C MET A 1 2.89 -28.06 32.16
N LYS A 2 1.81 -27.37 31.76
CA LYS A 2 1.30 -27.36 30.39
C LYS A 2 1.97 -26.20 29.66
N SER A 3 2.90 -26.49 28.76
CA SER A 3 3.55 -25.49 27.92
C SER A 3 2.54 -24.86 26.98
N PHE A 4 2.32 -23.55 27.12
CA PHE A 4 1.59 -22.75 26.14
C PHE A 4 2.50 -22.53 24.93
N LEU A 5 2.19 -23.20 23.83
CA LEU A 5 2.82 -22.99 22.53
C LEU A 5 2.22 -21.70 21.95
N VAL A 6 2.94 -20.58 22.05
CA VAL A 6 2.52 -19.32 21.44
C VAL A 6 2.74 -19.45 19.94
N LEU A 7 1.64 -19.67 19.22
CA LEU A 7 1.62 -19.68 17.77
C LEU A 7 1.77 -18.23 17.29
N PHE A 8 2.95 -17.89 16.75
CA PHE A 8 3.15 -16.63 16.03
C PHE A 8 2.37 -16.74 14.72
N CYS A 9 1.16 -16.16 14.67
CA CYS A 9 0.45 -15.95 13.41
C CYS A 9 1.27 -14.97 12.57
N VAL A 10 2.02 -15.48 11.60
CA VAL A 10 2.55 -14.69 10.50
C VAL A 10 1.35 -14.31 9.65
N VAL A 11 0.74 -13.16 9.94
CA VAL A 11 -0.25 -12.56 9.06
C VAL A 11 0.52 -12.13 7.80
N ALA A 12 0.23 -12.77 6.67
CA ALA A 12 0.77 -12.37 5.38
C ALA A 12 0.10 -11.05 4.98
N PHE A 13 0.77 -9.92 5.24
CA PHE A 13 0.29 -8.59 4.88
C PHE A 13 0.58 -8.33 3.40
N ALA A 14 -0.44 -8.39 2.55
CA ALA A 14 -0.31 -8.28 1.09
C ALA A 14 -0.81 -6.93 0.53
N SER A 15 -0.65 -5.82 1.26
CA SER A 15 -0.89 -4.46 0.72
C SER A 15 0.44 -3.81 0.39
N ALA A 16 0.58 -3.18 -0.77
CA ALA A 16 1.82 -2.50 -1.21
C ALA A 16 2.11 -1.17 -0.48
N ILE A 17 1.66 -1.09 0.77
CA ILE A 17 1.81 0.01 1.71
C ILE A 17 3.19 -0.12 2.33
N LEU A 18 4.04 0.87 2.06
CA LEU A 18 5.44 0.88 2.47
C LEU A 18 5.75 1.98 3.48
N GLU A 19 4.89 3.00 3.66
CA GLU A 19 5.05 4.10 4.63
C GLU A 19 6.49 4.56 4.92
N VAL A 20 7.30 4.69 3.85
CA VAL A 20 8.74 4.97 3.97
C VAL A 20 8.98 6.34 4.59
N ASP A 21 8.09 7.29 4.30
CA ASP A 21 8.16 8.66 4.82
C ASP A 21 7.85 8.71 6.32
N GLU A 22 6.94 7.87 6.83
CA GLU A 22 6.67 7.73 8.27
C GLU A 22 7.86 7.10 8.99
N LEU A 23 8.47 6.05 8.42
CA LEU A 23 9.71 5.49 8.97
C LEU A 23 10.81 6.55 9.05
N ARG A 24 10.94 7.38 8.02
CA ARG A 24 11.95 8.46 7.98
C ARG A 24 11.75 9.47 9.11
N LYS A 25 10.52 9.78 9.50
CA LYS A 25 10.21 10.69 10.62
C LYS A 25 10.63 10.14 11.98
N MET A 26 10.69 8.80 12.13
CA MET A 26 11.09 8.13 13.36
C MET A 26 12.61 7.96 13.51
N VAL A 27 13.37 8.14 12.43
CA VAL A 27 14.81 7.91 12.40
C VAL A 27 15.59 9.22 12.52
N THR A 28 16.53 9.25 13.46
CA THR A 28 17.40 10.42 13.71
C THR A 28 18.74 10.35 12.99
N ASP A 29 19.19 9.16 12.56
CA ASP A 29 20.42 8.98 11.80
C ASP A 29 20.25 9.57 10.38
N PRO A 30 21.04 10.60 10.00
CA PRO A 30 20.93 11.26 8.71
C PRO A 30 21.26 10.34 7.52
N LEU A 31 22.16 9.36 7.69
CA LEU A 31 22.49 8.42 6.62
C LEU A 31 21.33 7.46 6.34
N VAL A 32 20.71 6.95 7.40
CA VAL A 32 19.51 6.10 7.27
C VAL A 32 18.35 6.91 6.69
N SER A 33 18.14 8.14 7.18
CA SER A 33 17.11 9.04 6.66
C SER A 33 17.28 9.35 5.16
N ALA A 34 18.52 9.57 4.71
CA ALA A 34 18.84 9.77 3.30
C ALA A 34 18.55 8.50 2.45
N ARG A 35 18.88 7.32 2.96
CA ARG A 35 18.55 6.04 2.28
C ARG A 35 17.05 5.85 2.14
N LEU A 36 16.28 6.13 3.20
CA LEU A 36 14.82 6.06 3.16
C LEU A 36 14.23 7.04 2.16
N LYS A 37 14.76 8.27 2.06
CA LYS A 37 14.34 9.23 1.05
C LYS A 37 14.56 8.71 -0.39
N ILE A 38 15.71 8.11 -0.66
CA ILE A 38 15.99 7.51 -1.99
C ILE A 38 14.99 6.40 -2.31
N LEU A 39 14.63 5.57 -1.32
CA LEU A 39 13.63 4.52 -1.50
C LEU A 39 12.24 5.09 -1.80
N ASP A 40 11.83 6.14 -1.09
CA ASP A 40 10.53 6.77 -1.32
C ASP A 40 10.45 7.47 -2.69
N ASP A 41 11.52 8.16 -3.08
CA ASP A 41 11.60 8.83 -4.39
C ASP A 41 11.76 7.85 -5.58
N SER A 42 11.92 6.55 -5.32
CA SER A 42 12.14 5.55 -6.37
C SER A 42 10.85 5.15 -7.10
N ASP A 43 10.50 5.93 -8.11
CA ASP A 43 9.29 5.71 -8.90
C ASP A 43 9.35 4.50 -9.84
N TYR A 44 10.54 4.02 -10.19
CA TYR A 44 10.77 3.00 -11.22
C TYR A 44 11.25 1.66 -10.67
N THR A 45 11.48 1.56 -9.36
CA THR A 45 11.81 0.28 -8.72
C THR A 45 10.52 -0.45 -8.33
N PRO A 46 10.39 -1.76 -8.62
CA PRO A 46 9.29 -2.56 -8.13
C PRO A 46 9.14 -2.46 -6.60
N ARG A 47 7.92 -2.29 -6.10
CA ARG A 47 7.67 -2.14 -4.67
C ARG A 47 8.18 -3.31 -3.83
N SER A 48 8.19 -4.52 -4.39
CA SER A 48 8.78 -5.71 -3.75
C SER A 48 10.27 -5.55 -3.45
N GLN A 49 11.02 -4.93 -4.36
CA GLN A 49 12.44 -4.66 -4.17
C GLN A 49 12.63 -3.53 -3.15
N ILE A 50 11.78 -2.50 -3.18
CA ILE A 50 11.79 -1.44 -2.16
C ILE A 50 11.51 -2.03 -0.78
N GLN A 51 10.49 -2.89 -0.66
CA GLN A 51 10.13 -3.59 0.58
C GLN A 51 11.30 -4.40 1.14
N GLN A 52 12.05 -5.09 0.28
CA GLN A 52 13.22 -5.85 0.72
C GLN A 52 14.29 -4.92 1.33
N GLN A 53 14.65 -3.83 0.63
CA GLN A 53 15.64 -2.86 1.12
C GLN A 53 15.16 -2.14 2.39
N LEU A 54 13.86 -1.88 2.49
CA LEU A 54 13.23 -1.28 3.66
C LEU A 54 13.28 -2.21 4.87
N ASN A 55 13.01 -3.51 4.68
CA ASN A 55 13.11 -4.51 5.74
C ASN A 55 14.53 -4.61 6.29
N GLU A 56 15.54 -4.55 5.43
CA GLU A 56 16.96 -4.52 5.85
C GLU A 56 17.27 -3.29 6.71
N ILE A 57 16.72 -2.12 6.36
CA ILE A 57 16.87 -0.91 7.18
C ILE A 57 16.18 -1.09 8.53
N VAL A 58 14.90 -1.52 8.52
CA VAL A 58 14.08 -1.68 9.74
C VAL A 58 14.73 -2.64 10.73
N GLN A 59 15.30 -3.75 10.24
CA GLN A 59 15.99 -4.73 11.09
C GLN A 59 17.20 -4.13 11.84
N GLY A 60 17.82 -3.08 11.31
CA GLY A 60 18.92 -2.35 11.94
C GLY A 60 18.48 -1.29 12.96
N LEU A 61 17.18 -1.00 13.08
CA LEU A 61 16.65 0.03 13.98
C LEU A 61 16.37 -0.55 15.38
N SER A 62 16.19 0.33 16.36
CA SER A 62 15.79 -0.06 17.71
C SER A 62 14.43 -0.79 17.73
N PRO A 63 14.20 -1.75 18.65
CA PRO A 63 12.93 -2.47 18.75
C PRO A 63 11.69 -1.58 18.85
N GLU A 64 11.80 -0.44 19.53
CA GLU A 64 10.72 0.53 19.69
C GLU A 64 10.27 1.12 18.34
N VAL A 65 11.23 1.49 17.49
CA VAL A 65 10.97 2.01 16.14
C VAL A 65 10.41 0.92 15.24
N GLN A 66 10.91 -0.31 15.33
CA GLN A 66 10.36 -1.44 14.57
C GLN A 66 8.89 -1.69 14.92
N GLN A 67 8.54 -1.67 16.22
CA GLN A 67 7.18 -1.86 16.69
C GLN A 67 6.26 -0.70 16.27
N ALA A 68 6.70 0.54 16.43
CA ALA A 68 5.93 1.71 16.01
C ALA A 68 5.66 1.68 14.51
N TYR A 69 6.67 1.35 13.71
CA TYR A 69 6.54 1.23 12.27
C TYR A 69 5.57 0.12 11.86
N GLN A 70 5.65 -1.06 12.49
CA GLN A 70 4.71 -2.15 12.23
C GLN A 70 3.26 -1.75 12.57
N ALA A 71 3.05 -0.99 13.64
CA ALA A 71 1.73 -0.49 14.01
C ALA A 71 1.18 0.50 12.98
N ILE A 72 2.02 1.37 12.43
CA ILE A 72 1.66 2.30 11.35
C ILE A 72 1.21 1.51 10.11
N LEU A 73 1.99 0.52 9.67
CA LEU A 73 1.62 -0.31 8.51
C LEU A 73 0.28 -1.02 8.70
N GLN A 74 0.00 -1.53 9.91
CA GLN A 74 -1.28 -2.18 10.22
C GLN A 74 -2.44 -1.18 10.19
N ALA A 75 -2.24 0.02 10.73
CA ALA A 75 -3.25 1.07 10.74
C ALA A 75 -3.60 1.51 9.32
N GLU A 76 -2.59 1.80 8.50
CA GLU A 76 -2.77 2.26 7.13
C GLU A 76 -3.44 1.19 6.26
N GLN A 77 -3.04 -0.08 6.42
CA GLN A 77 -3.71 -1.17 5.72
C GLN A 77 -5.19 -1.31 6.12
N SER A 78 -5.50 -1.14 7.40
CA SER A 78 -6.88 -1.18 7.89
C SER A 78 -7.69 -0.01 7.32
N GLU A 79 -7.09 1.18 7.28
CA GLU A 79 -7.71 2.38 6.74
C GLU A 79 -7.99 2.26 5.23
N GLU A 80 -6.98 1.87 4.44
CA GLU A 80 -7.11 1.71 2.98
C GLU A 80 -8.13 0.63 2.60
N SER A 81 -8.14 -0.51 3.31
CA SER A 81 -9.15 -1.54 3.08
C SER A 81 -10.57 -1.06 3.42
N TYR A 82 -10.73 -0.27 4.48
CA TYR A 82 -12.00 0.34 4.85
C TYR A 82 -12.46 1.38 3.81
N LYS A 83 -11.58 2.29 3.38
CA LYS A 83 -11.85 3.28 2.33
C LYS A 83 -12.30 2.60 1.04
N GLN A 84 -11.60 1.55 0.62
CA GLN A 84 -11.97 0.79 -0.57
C GLN A 84 -13.36 0.17 -0.43
N GLN A 85 -13.64 -0.51 0.70
CA GLN A 85 -14.95 -1.11 0.92
C GLN A 85 -16.07 -0.07 0.96
N ALA A 86 -15.83 1.08 1.62
CA ALA A 86 -16.77 2.19 1.67
C ALA A 86 -17.05 2.75 0.27
N ARG A 87 -16.01 2.93 -0.56
CA ARG A 87 -16.15 3.38 -1.95
C ARG A 87 -16.97 2.40 -2.79
N ILE A 88 -16.69 1.10 -2.69
CA ILE A 88 -17.46 0.08 -3.42
C ILE A 88 -18.94 0.07 -2.99
N ASN A 89 -19.21 0.17 -1.68
CA ASN A 89 -20.57 0.25 -1.16
C ASN A 89 -21.29 1.52 -1.63
N TYR A 90 -20.60 2.66 -1.63
CA TYR A 90 -21.12 3.91 -2.15
C TYR A 90 -21.51 3.79 -3.62
N LEU A 91 -20.63 3.27 -4.48
CA LEU A 91 -20.90 3.09 -5.90
C LEU A 91 -22.14 2.22 -6.13
N ARG A 92 -22.21 1.06 -5.47
CA ARG A 92 -23.36 0.15 -5.55
C ARG A 92 -24.67 0.82 -5.11
N ASN A 93 -24.65 1.53 -3.98
CA ASN A 93 -25.84 2.18 -3.43
C ASN A 93 -26.27 3.42 -4.24
N SER A 94 -25.34 4.06 -4.96
CA SER A 94 -25.62 5.20 -5.84
C SER A 94 -26.20 4.79 -7.20
N GLY A 95 -26.33 3.49 -7.48
CA GLY A 95 -26.78 2.99 -8.78
C GLY A 95 -25.71 3.12 -9.88
N ALA A 96 -24.43 3.21 -9.51
CA ALA A 96 -23.35 3.20 -10.48
C ALA A 96 -23.38 1.91 -11.32
N PRO A 97 -22.98 1.97 -12.60
CA PRO A 97 -22.90 0.77 -13.43
C PRO A 97 -21.88 -0.22 -12.85
N GLU A 98 -22.12 -1.52 -13.02
CA GLU A 98 -21.23 -2.57 -12.52
C GLU A 98 -19.80 -2.45 -13.11
N GLU A 99 -19.68 -1.90 -14.32
CA GLU A 99 -18.39 -1.55 -14.92
C GLU A 99 -17.57 -0.60 -14.02
N ALA A 100 -18.19 0.42 -13.41
CA ALA A 100 -17.52 1.35 -12.51
C ALA A 100 -17.03 0.66 -11.23
N VAL A 101 -17.84 -0.22 -10.66
CA VAL A 101 -17.48 -1.02 -9.47
C VAL A 101 -16.29 -1.93 -9.78
N ASN A 102 -16.32 -2.62 -10.91
CA ASN A 102 -15.23 -3.49 -11.36
C ASN A 102 -13.94 -2.72 -11.63
N MET A 103 -14.04 -1.56 -12.29
CA MET A 103 -12.89 -0.70 -12.54
C MET A 103 -12.27 -0.17 -11.23
N GLN A 104 -13.08 0.24 -10.26
CA GLN A 104 -12.60 0.65 -8.94
C GLN A 104 -11.82 -0.49 -8.26
N GLN A 105 -12.31 -1.72 -8.35
CA GLN A 105 -11.60 -2.88 -7.79
C GLN A 105 -10.28 -3.15 -8.52
N GLN A 106 -10.24 -2.99 -9.85
CA GLN A 106 -9.00 -3.15 -10.62
C GLN A 106 -7.97 -2.07 -10.26
N ILE A 107 -8.39 -0.80 -10.10
CA ILE A 107 -7.52 0.27 -9.64
C ILE A 107 -6.91 -0.08 -8.28
N TYR A 108 -7.72 -0.55 -7.34
CA TYR A 108 -7.24 -0.99 -6.02
C TYR A 108 -6.21 -2.13 -6.13
N ASN A 109 -6.47 -3.14 -6.97
CA ASN A 109 -5.56 -4.25 -7.17
C ASN A 109 -4.22 -3.78 -7.77
N ILE A 110 -4.23 -2.88 -8.75
CA ILE A 110 -3.02 -2.31 -9.35
C ILE A 110 -2.22 -1.48 -8.32
N LYS A 111 -2.90 -0.68 -7.49
CA LYS A 111 -2.26 0.09 -6.42
C LYS A 111 -1.56 -0.81 -5.39
N ASN A 112 -2.10 -2.00 -5.15
CA ASN A 112 -1.60 -2.96 -4.18
C ASN A 112 -0.70 -4.06 -4.76
N ASP A 113 -0.36 -3.99 -6.05
CA ASP A 113 0.55 -4.94 -6.68
C ASP A 113 2.01 -4.59 -6.35
N TYR A 114 2.64 -5.44 -5.53
CA TYR A 114 4.05 -5.33 -5.14
C TYR A 114 5.02 -5.55 -6.31
N SER A 115 4.60 -6.24 -7.37
CA SER A 115 5.45 -6.48 -8.53
C SER A 115 5.65 -5.23 -9.39
N LEU A 116 4.77 -4.23 -9.24
CA LEU A 116 4.82 -2.98 -9.99
C LEU A 116 5.58 -1.90 -9.23
N SER A 117 6.30 -1.08 -9.98
CA SER A 117 6.77 0.22 -9.53
C SER A 117 5.62 1.25 -9.45
N LYS A 118 5.87 2.40 -8.80
CA LYS A 118 4.90 3.50 -8.75
C LYS A 118 4.55 3.99 -10.16
N ALA A 119 5.55 4.12 -11.04
CA ALA A 119 5.38 4.55 -12.41
C ALA A 119 4.55 3.55 -13.24
N GLU A 120 4.81 2.25 -13.12
CA GLU A 120 4.06 1.21 -13.84
C GLU A 120 2.61 1.12 -13.36
N ALA A 121 2.37 1.14 -12.05
CA ALA A 121 1.01 1.16 -11.51
C ALA A 121 0.23 2.37 -12.02
N LYS A 122 0.85 3.57 -12.05
CA LYS A 122 0.25 4.78 -12.60
C LYS A 122 -0.05 4.66 -14.09
N ALA A 123 0.85 4.06 -14.86
CA ALA A 123 0.63 3.82 -16.29
C ALA A 123 -0.51 2.84 -16.55
N GLN A 124 -0.60 1.74 -15.79
CA GLN A 124 -1.68 0.77 -15.90
C GLN A 124 -3.03 1.37 -15.51
N ILE A 125 -3.10 2.13 -14.42
CA ILE A 125 -4.32 2.86 -14.02
C ILE A 125 -4.73 3.83 -15.12
N ARG A 126 -3.79 4.59 -15.69
CA ARG A 126 -4.10 5.49 -16.81
C ARG A 126 -4.67 4.75 -18.01
N ASN A 127 -4.07 3.63 -18.42
CA ASN A 127 -4.55 2.84 -19.55
C ASN A 127 -5.95 2.28 -19.28
N LEU A 128 -6.20 1.81 -18.06
CA LEU A 128 -7.51 1.36 -17.61
C LEU A 128 -8.55 2.50 -17.72
N LEU A 129 -8.23 3.69 -17.21
CA LEU A 129 -9.12 4.87 -17.30
C LEU A 129 -9.35 5.35 -18.73
N MET A 130 -8.33 5.31 -19.60
CA MET A 130 -8.48 5.69 -21.01
C MET A 130 -9.36 4.71 -21.79
N GLY A 131 -9.33 3.42 -21.44
CA GLY A 131 -10.19 2.40 -22.03
C GLY A 131 -11.63 2.38 -21.52
N SER A 132 -11.94 3.17 -20.47
CA SER A 132 -13.29 3.24 -19.89
C SER A 132 -14.29 3.94 -20.80
N THR A 133 -15.56 3.53 -20.67
CA THR A 133 -16.67 4.25 -21.29
C THR A 133 -16.87 5.63 -20.65
N TRP A 134 -17.33 6.61 -21.43
CA TRP A 134 -17.61 7.97 -20.94
C TRP A 134 -18.60 8.01 -19.77
N SER A 135 -19.53 7.06 -19.73
CA SER A 135 -20.52 6.90 -18.65
C SER A 135 -19.93 6.48 -17.31
N VAL A 136 -18.72 5.91 -17.29
CA VAL A 136 -18.09 5.37 -16.07
C VAL A 136 -17.16 6.39 -15.40
N ARG A 137 -16.55 7.30 -16.17
CA ARG A 137 -15.57 8.27 -15.66
C ARG A 137 -16.02 9.09 -14.44
N PRO A 138 -17.27 9.59 -14.35
CA PRO A 138 -17.72 10.36 -13.19
C PRO A 138 -17.66 9.61 -11.85
N TYR A 139 -17.58 8.27 -11.90
CA TYR A 139 -17.52 7.40 -10.73
C TYR A 139 -16.08 7.06 -10.29
N LEU A 140 -15.08 7.37 -11.12
CA LEU A 140 -13.68 6.98 -10.93
C LEU A 140 -12.75 8.14 -10.57
N ASP A 141 -13.21 9.37 -10.73
CA ASP A 141 -12.46 10.55 -10.29
C ASP A 141 -12.56 10.69 -8.75
N ASP A 142 -11.40 10.82 -8.10
CA ASP A 142 -11.20 11.23 -6.71
C ASP A 142 -10.39 12.54 -6.70
#